data_AF-A0A6C0K4I5-F1
#
_entry.id   AF-A0A6C0K4I5-F1
#
_cell.length_a   1.000
_cell.length_b   1.000
_cell.length_c   1.000
_cell.angle_alpha   90.00
_cell.angle_beta   90.00
_cell.angle_gamma   90.00
#
_symmetry.space_group_name_H-M   'P 1'
#
loop_
_entity.id
_entity.type
_entity.pdbx_description
1 polymer ?
#
loop_
_entity_poly.entity_id
_entity_poly.type
_entity_poly.pdbx_seq_one_letter_code
_entity_poly.pdbx_strand_id
1 'polypeptide(L)'
;MSTRATRIPYTKDRLDNAISRDRARLVGWVLPDTTNAVTTEPEQINRDLMIHFVCNCGVPGYRRFRALVDSGAFCEAHAKAKQQEKFEATSLDIYGFRNPIMNSTVRAKANTTIQERYEVANISQSPAIKEKKKITTTQTLGVPFTFQSPVAREKSKATNRAKLGVDFPTQSPIVKAKVVQSNLERTGYEYPSQNPASRAKAIATWIANLGTDNPLKCPDVQEKIRVRMIELYGHDNPSKCPAIRQKVIATSYGSKVFAMPSGKERVVQGYEPHALKILLNEGIEEDDILTGTDIPTVEYEHDGKTHTYYPDILIRSQNRIIEVKSVFTLLVDLEVNITKQHASIRSGFDFDFMVFAGPKAKSNNTPALISAEELIELLKTPESIISIIDSCEADETNSENTVVYPDC
;
A
#
# COMPACT_ATOMS: atom_id res chain seq x y z
N MET A 1 64.26 7.51 -28.99
CA MET A 1 64.33 6.11 -29.47
C MET A 1 63.63 5.22 -28.46
N SER A 2 62.43 4.74 -28.77
CA SER A 2 61.70 3.82 -27.89
C SER A 2 62.41 2.46 -27.93
N THR A 3 63.05 2.08 -26.83
CA THR A 3 63.65 0.75 -26.66
C THR A 3 62.52 -0.27 -26.77
N ARG A 4 62.49 -0.99 -27.89
CA ARG A 4 61.54 -2.09 -28.09
C ARG A 4 61.86 -3.13 -27.03
N ALA A 5 61.06 -3.17 -25.96
CA ALA A 5 61.24 -4.10 -24.86
C ALA A 5 61.47 -5.50 -25.42
N THR A 6 62.58 -6.13 -25.03
CA THR A 6 62.93 -7.50 -25.40
C THR A 6 61.73 -8.39 -25.12
N ARG A 7 61.21 -9.07 -26.16
CA ARG A 7 60.06 -9.96 -26.00
C ARG A 7 60.48 -11.14 -25.13
N ILE A 8 60.10 -11.11 -23.85
CA ILE A 8 60.33 -12.22 -22.92
C ILE A 8 59.64 -13.47 -23.51
N PRO A 9 60.35 -14.60 -23.68
CA PRO A 9 59.79 -15.82 -24.24
C PRO A 9 58.70 -16.41 -23.33
N TYR A 10 57.82 -17.22 -23.92
CA TYR A 10 56.80 -17.96 -23.20
C TYR A 10 57.34 -19.36 -22.91
N THR A 11 57.94 -19.54 -21.73
CA THR A 11 58.56 -20.80 -21.28
C THR A 11 57.74 -21.47 -20.18
N LYS A 12 57.98 -22.75 -19.90
CA LYS A 12 57.38 -23.48 -18.79
C LYS A 12 57.65 -22.79 -17.45
N ASP A 13 58.90 -22.39 -17.19
CA ASP A 13 59.26 -21.66 -15.96
C ASP A 13 58.41 -20.39 -15.77
N ARG A 14 58.14 -19.66 -16.85
CA ARG A 14 57.30 -18.46 -16.78
C ARG A 14 55.86 -18.80 -16.43
N LEU A 15 55.35 -19.95 -16.90
CA LEU A 15 54.03 -20.44 -16.52
C LEU A 15 54.01 -20.83 -15.05
N ASP A 16 54.96 -21.64 -14.60
CA ASP A 16 55.04 -22.11 -13.22
C ASP A 16 55.15 -20.94 -12.23
N ASN A 17 55.94 -19.92 -12.58
CA ASN A 17 56.01 -18.67 -11.83
C ASN A 17 54.67 -17.94 -11.77
N ALA A 18 53.91 -17.87 -12.88
CA ALA A 18 52.60 -17.21 -12.90
C ALA A 18 51.55 -17.98 -12.09
N ILE A 19 51.55 -19.31 -12.17
CA ILE A 19 50.69 -20.21 -11.38
C ILE A 19 51.01 -20.07 -9.88
N SER A 20 52.31 -20.08 -9.52
CA SER A 20 52.79 -19.91 -8.14
C SER A 20 52.45 -18.53 -7.57
N ARG A 21 52.69 -17.45 -8.33
CA ARG A 21 52.34 -16.07 -7.97
C ARG A 21 50.88 -15.95 -7.52
N ASP A 22 49.99 -16.63 -8.24
CA ASP A 22 48.54 -16.54 -8.03
C ASP A 22 48.00 -17.63 -7.10
N ARG A 23 48.88 -18.50 -6.55
CA ARG A 23 48.53 -19.68 -5.74
C ARG A 23 47.50 -20.57 -6.43
N ALA A 24 47.58 -20.65 -7.75
CA ALA A 24 46.76 -21.54 -8.56
C ALA A 24 47.43 -22.91 -8.66
N ARG A 25 46.69 -23.91 -9.12
CA ARG A 25 47.21 -25.23 -9.47
C ARG A 25 47.09 -25.45 -10.96
N LEU A 26 48.19 -25.74 -11.63
CA LEU A 26 48.17 -26.13 -13.04
C LEU A 26 47.50 -27.51 -13.17
N VAL A 27 46.52 -27.64 -14.06
CA VAL A 27 45.86 -28.92 -14.36
C VAL A 27 46.39 -29.51 -15.65
N GLY A 28 46.61 -28.67 -16.66
CA GLY A 28 47.15 -29.12 -17.95
C GLY A 28 46.88 -28.13 -19.06
N TRP A 29 46.97 -28.64 -20.28
CA TRP A 29 46.92 -27.86 -21.51
C TRP A 29 45.70 -28.24 -22.33
N VAL A 30 45.02 -27.27 -22.93
CA VAL A 30 43.87 -27.55 -23.80
C VAL A 30 44.34 -27.42 -25.24
N LEU A 31 44.28 -28.52 -26.00
CA LEU A 31 44.58 -28.52 -27.43
C LEU A 31 43.50 -27.77 -28.22
N PRO A 32 43.83 -27.16 -29.37
CA PRO A 32 42.89 -26.36 -30.17
C PRO A 32 41.58 -27.10 -30.54
N ASP A 33 41.60 -28.43 -30.59
CA ASP A 33 40.54 -29.25 -31.18
C ASP A 33 39.80 -30.15 -30.17
N THR A 34 40.04 -30.00 -28.85
CA THR A 34 39.37 -30.81 -27.81
C THR A 34 39.05 -30.01 -26.56
N THR A 35 37.93 -30.29 -25.90
CA THR A 35 37.57 -29.75 -24.57
C THR A 35 38.32 -30.43 -23.41
N ASN A 36 39.06 -31.51 -23.69
CA ASN A 36 39.78 -32.26 -22.67
C ASN A 36 41.18 -31.67 -22.46
N ALA A 37 41.52 -31.39 -21.21
CA ALA A 37 42.86 -30.99 -20.83
C ALA A 37 43.80 -32.20 -20.91
N VAL A 38 44.92 -32.05 -21.61
CA VAL A 38 45.99 -33.03 -21.68
C VAL A 38 47.04 -32.68 -20.63
N THR A 39 47.53 -33.69 -19.91
CA THR A 39 48.57 -33.52 -18.88
C THR A 39 49.99 -33.56 -19.43
N THR A 40 50.17 -34.07 -20.65
CA THR A 40 51.46 -34.08 -21.35
C THR A 40 51.81 -32.68 -21.83
N GLU A 41 53.06 -32.28 -21.59
CA GLU A 41 53.60 -30.99 -22.00
C GLU A 41 53.63 -30.89 -23.55
N PRO A 42 53.12 -29.79 -24.13
CA PRO A 42 53.13 -29.62 -25.58
C PRO A 42 54.54 -29.36 -26.11
N GLU A 43 54.85 -29.88 -27.29
CA GLU A 43 56.15 -29.73 -27.97
C GLU A 43 56.54 -28.26 -28.19
N GLN A 44 55.57 -27.35 -28.28
CA GLN A 44 55.80 -25.92 -28.45
C GLN A 44 54.92 -25.09 -27.50
N ILE A 45 55.57 -24.43 -26.53
CA ILE A 45 54.92 -23.46 -25.65
C ILE A 45 54.89 -22.09 -26.34
N ASN A 46 53.69 -21.58 -26.59
CA ASN A 46 53.48 -20.27 -27.20
C ASN A 46 52.49 -19.44 -26.38
N ARG A 47 52.37 -18.15 -26.73
CA ARG A 47 51.56 -17.16 -26.02
C ARG A 47 50.05 -17.43 -26.04
N ASP A 48 49.57 -18.14 -27.05
CA ASP A 48 48.14 -18.35 -27.34
C ASP A 48 47.66 -19.72 -26.86
N LEU A 49 48.57 -20.56 -26.37
CA LEU A 49 48.29 -21.85 -25.75
C LEU A 49 47.29 -21.70 -24.61
N MET A 50 46.23 -22.50 -24.65
CA MET A 50 45.17 -22.48 -23.65
C MET A 50 45.55 -23.36 -22.46
N ILE A 51 45.45 -22.78 -21.26
CA ILE A 51 45.90 -23.40 -20.01
C ILE A 51 44.70 -23.66 -19.13
N HIS A 52 44.56 -24.91 -18.70
CA HIS A 52 43.61 -25.31 -17.67
C HIS A 52 44.30 -25.23 -16.31
N PHE A 53 43.76 -24.41 -15.43
CA PHE A 53 44.22 -24.24 -14.06
C PHE A 53 43.05 -24.31 -13.10
N VAL A 54 43.36 -24.56 -11.83
CA VAL A 54 42.43 -24.41 -10.72
C VAL A 54 42.85 -23.16 -9.94
N CYS A 55 41.93 -22.21 -9.81
CA CYS A 55 42.15 -21.00 -9.03
C CYS A 55 42.41 -21.35 -7.55
N ASN A 56 42.98 -20.42 -6.79
CA ASN A 56 43.25 -20.59 -5.35
C ASN A 56 42.01 -20.97 -4.51
N CYS A 57 40.79 -20.73 -5.02
CA CYS A 57 39.53 -21.11 -4.40
C CYS A 57 38.98 -22.47 -4.83
N GLY A 58 39.73 -23.23 -5.64
CA GLY A 58 39.32 -24.55 -6.12
C GLY A 58 38.48 -24.55 -7.40
N VAL A 59 38.04 -23.39 -7.89
CA VAL A 59 37.25 -23.30 -9.14
C VAL A 59 38.16 -23.43 -10.36
N PRO A 60 37.85 -24.33 -11.33
CA PRO A 60 38.62 -24.48 -12.55
C PRO A 60 38.47 -23.25 -13.47
N GLY A 61 39.49 -22.97 -14.26
CA GLY A 61 39.54 -21.85 -15.19
C GLY A 61 40.39 -22.16 -16.42
N TYR A 62 40.07 -21.45 -17.51
CA TYR A 62 40.73 -21.61 -18.80
C TYR A 62 41.18 -20.24 -19.29
N ARG A 63 42.48 -20.07 -19.57
CA ARG A 63 43.03 -18.83 -20.11
C ARG A 63 44.17 -19.12 -21.08
N ARG A 64 44.30 -18.28 -22.10
CA ARG A 64 45.52 -18.25 -22.92
C ARG A 64 46.72 -17.89 -22.04
N PHE A 65 47.88 -18.44 -22.33
CA PHE A 65 49.09 -18.25 -21.54
C PHE A 65 49.41 -16.76 -21.34
N ARG A 66 49.32 -15.94 -22.40
CA ARG A 66 49.45 -14.48 -22.28
C ARG A 66 48.52 -13.86 -21.24
N ALA A 67 47.23 -14.20 -21.30
CA ALA A 67 46.24 -13.63 -20.39
C ALA A 67 46.49 -14.08 -18.93
N LEU A 68 46.98 -15.30 -18.74
CA LEU A 68 47.37 -15.81 -17.42
C LEU A 68 48.57 -15.04 -16.86
N VAL A 69 49.57 -14.74 -17.67
CA VAL A 69 50.71 -13.91 -17.25
C VAL A 69 50.27 -12.48 -16.93
N ASP A 70 49.50 -11.86 -17.83
CA ASP A 70 49.11 -10.44 -17.76
C ASP A 70 48.07 -10.16 -16.67
N SER A 71 47.09 -11.06 -16.49
CA SER A 71 45.91 -10.84 -15.62
C SER A 71 45.78 -11.86 -14.47
N GLY A 72 46.53 -12.94 -14.53
CA GLY A 72 46.59 -13.97 -13.49
C GLY A 72 45.72 -15.20 -13.68
N ALA A 73 46.10 -16.26 -12.98
CA ALA A 73 45.41 -17.54 -12.92
C ALA A 73 44.20 -17.49 -11.94
N PHE A 74 43.23 -16.63 -12.25
CA PHE A 74 42.03 -16.43 -11.46
C PHE A 74 40.76 -16.87 -12.20
N CYS A 75 39.82 -17.48 -11.46
CA CYS A 75 38.45 -17.70 -11.91
C CYS A 75 37.75 -16.35 -12.17
N GLU A 76 36.60 -16.37 -12.85
CA GLU A 76 35.91 -15.13 -13.25
C GLU A 76 35.59 -14.20 -12.07
N ALA A 77 35.16 -14.77 -10.94
CA ALA A 77 34.85 -14.01 -9.73
C ALA A 77 36.09 -13.32 -9.14
N HIS A 78 37.20 -14.05 -8.96
CA HIS A 78 38.44 -13.48 -8.43
C HIS A 78 39.10 -12.50 -9.39
N ALA A 79 39.00 -12.74 -10.71
CA ALA A 79 39.48 -11.80 -11.71
C ALA A 79 38.71 -10.46 -11.65
N LYS A 80 37.37 -10.51 -11.53
CA LYS A 80 36.53 -9.33 -11.35
C LYS A 80 36.85 -8.59 -10.04
N ALA A 81 37.05 -9.31 -8.94
CA ALA A 81 37.43 -8.72 -7.65
C ALA A 81 38.77 -7.98 -7.75
N LYS A 82 39.82 -8.60 -8.30
CA LYS A 82 41.12 -7.95 -8.52
C LYS A 82 41.03 -6.74 -9.45
N GLN A 83 40.20 -6.82 -10.49
CA GLN A 83 39.98 -5.69 -11.40
C GLN A 83 39.36 -4.51 -10.65
N GLN A 84 38.37 -4.79 -9.80
CA GLN A 84 37.71 -3.77 -8.97
C GLN A 84 38.69 -3.16 -7.96
N GLU A 85 39.48 -3.97 -7.26
CA GLU A 85 40.52 -3.50 -6.34
C GLU A 85 41.52 -2.57 -7.03
N LYS A 86 42.01 -2.97 -8.21
CA LYS A 86 42.92 -2.14 -9.00
C LYS A 86 42.27 -0.83 -9.44
N PHE A 87 41.02 -0.87 -9.90
CA PHE A 87 40.26 0.32 -10.26
C PHE A 87 40.09 1.26 -9.07
N GLU A 88 39.72 0.74 -7.89
CA GLU A 88 39.54 1.54 -6.68
C GLU A 88 40.86 2.14 -6.20
N ALA A 89 41.95 1.37 -6.23
CA ALA A 89 43.28 1.85 -5.84
C ALA A 89 43.76 2.98 -6.76
N THR A 90 43.65 2.81 -8.08
CA THR A 90 44.00 3.85 -9.05
C THR A 90 43.07 5.06 -8.95
N SER A 91 41.77 4.86 -8.70
CA SER A 91 40.83 5.96 -8.53
C SER A 91 41.09 6.75 -7.26
N LEU A 92 41.45 6.06 -6.17
CA LEU A 92 41.83 6.68 -4.91
C LEU A 92 43.12 7.49 -5.05
N ASP A 93 44.12 6.94 -5.75
CA ASP A 93 45.39 7.61 -6.02
C ASP A 93 45.22 8.89 -6.88
N ILE A 94 44.49 8.78 -8.00
CA ILE A 94 44.35 9.89 -8.95
C ILE A 94 43.33 10.94 -8.49
N TYR A 95 42.21 10.51 -7.91
CA TYR A 95 41.06 11.38 -7.65
C TYR A 95 40.75 11.59 -6.16
N GLY A 96 41.43 10.87 -5.26
CA GLY A 96 41.18 10.92 -3.81
C GLY A 96 39.94 10.13 -3.36
N PHE A 97 39.22 9.48 -4.29
CA PHE A 97 38.00 8.73 -4.00
C PHE A 97 38.01 7.39 -4.74
N ARG A 98 37.50 6.34 -4.09
CA ARG A 98 37.33 5.00 -4.72
C ARG A 98 36.47 5.04 -5.98
N ASN A 99 35.51 5.97 -6.03
CA ASN A 99 34.70 6.23 -7.21
C ASN A 99 35.01 7.64 -7.75
N PRO A 100 35.55 7.77 -8.97
CA PRO A 100 35.90 9.06 -9.56
C PRO A 100 34.75 10.08 -9.59
N ILE A 101 33.48 9.66 -9.71
CA ILE A 101 32.33 10.61 -9.76
C ILE A 101 32.07 11.31 -8.41
N MET A 102 32.69 10.85 -7.33
CA MET A 102 32.66 11.52 -6.04
C MET A 102 33.57 12.74 -6.00
N ASN A 103 34.59 12.79 -6.86
CA ASN A 103 35.40 13.98 -7.06
C ASN A 103 34.57 15.07 -7.76
N SER A 104 34.54 16.27 -7.17
CA SER A 104 33.71 17.38 -7.64
C SER A 104 34.08 17.85 -9.05
N THR A 105 35.38 17.87 -9.39
CA THR A 105 35.87 18.27 -10.71
C THR A 105 35.45 17.26 -11.80
N VAL A 106 35.56 15.96 -11.52
CA VAL A 106 35.10 14.91 -12.44
C VAL A 106 33.60 15.00 -12.65
N ARG A 107 32.83 15.20 -11.57
CA ARG A 107 31.38 15.37 -11.63
C ARG A 107 30.97 16.60 -12.43
N ALA A 108 31.63 17.73 -12.22
CA ALA A 108 31.37 18.97 -12.96
C ALA A 108 31.61 18.77 -14.46
N LYS A 109 32.75 18.18 -14.85
CA LYS A 109 33.04 17.86 -16.25
C LYS A 109 31.98 16.95 -16.86
N ALA A 110 31.55 15.91 -16.14
CA ALA A 110 30.50 15.01 -16.61
C ALA A 110 29.18 15.76 -16.84
N ASN A 111 28.77 16.64 -15.91
CA ASN A 111 27.57 17.44 -16.04
C ASN A 111 27.65 18.42 -17.23
N THR A 112 28.79 19.10 -17.41
CA THR A 112 29.03 19.99 -18.56
C THR A 112 28.89 19.21 -19.88
N THR A 113 29.50 18.03 -19.99
CA THR A 113 29.38 17.21 -21.20
C THR A 113 27.94 16.77 -21.48
N ILE A 114 27.16 16.44 -20.44
CA ILE A 114 25.74 16.09 -20.63
C ILE A 114 24.96 17.31 -21.13
N GLN A 115 25.20 18.49 -20.54
CA GLN A 115 24.56 19.73 -20.95
C GLN A 115 24.91 20.11 -22.39
N GLU A 116 26.19 20.06 -22.76
CA GLU A 116 26.66 20.42 -24.11
C GLU A 116 26.14 19.49 -25.20
N ARG A 117 26.02 18.19 -24.92
CA ARG A 117 25.64 17.19 -25.93
C ARG A 117 24.15 16.89 -26.01
N TYR A 118 23.42 17.08 -24.91
CA TYR A 118 22.04 16.64 -24.79
C TYR A 118 21.10 17.73 -24.27
N GLU A 119 21.62 18.91 -23.95
CA GLU A 119 20.85 20.08 -23.50
C GLU A 119 19.96 19.81 -22.28
N VAL A 120 20.35 18.83 -21.47
CA VAL A 120 19.64 18.42 -20.26
C VAL A 120 20.60 18.31 -19.08
N ALA A 121 20.10 18.60 -17.87
CA ALA A 121 20.90 18.47 -16.66
C ALA A 121 21.18 16.99 -16.30
N ASN A 122 20.34 16.07 -16.75
CA ASN A 122 20.50 14.63 -16.54
C ASN A 122 20.22 13.89 -17.84
N ILE A 123 21.13 13.01 -18.24
CA ILE A 123 21.02 12.23 -19.48
C ILE A 123 19.70 11.44 -19.60
N SER A 124 19.12 11.01 -18.48
CA SER A 124 17.83 10.30 -18.46
C SER A 124 16.63 11.20 -18.75
N GLN A 125 16.81 12.53 -18.75
CA GLN A 125 15.78 13.49 -19.16
C GLN A 125 15.74 13.68 -20.68
N SER A 126 16.86 13.40 -21.38
CA SER A 126 16.96 13.54 -22.84
C SER A 126 15.87 12.73 -23.55
N PRO A 127 15.06 13.35 -24.43
CA PRO A 127 13.99 12.68 -25.16
C PRO A 127 14.49 11.47 -25.97
N ALA A 128 15.63 11.61 -26.66
CA ALA A 128 16.23 10.54 -27.44
C ALA A 128 16.60 9.32 -26.57
N ILE A 129 17.12 9.56 -25.36
CA ILE A 129 17.48 8.50 -24.43
C ILE A 129 16.24 7.84 -23.82
N LYS A 130 15.20 8.62 -23.49
CA LYS A 130 13.91 8.08 -23.02
C LYS A 130 13.29 7.15 -24.05
N GLU A 131 13.26 7.57 -25.32
CA GLU A 131 12.69 6.77 -26.39
C GLU A 131 13.51 5.50 -26.65
N LYS A 132 14.84 5.62 -26.68
CA LYS A 132 15.72 4.44 -26.82
C LYS A 132 15.52 3.42 -25.69
N LYS A 133 15.34 3.88 -24.44
CA LYS A 133 15.01 3.01 -23.30
C LYS A 133 13.68 2.29 -23.51
N LYS A 134 12.65 3.01 -23.98
CA LYS A 134 11.33 2.45 -24.29
C LYS A 134 11.43 1.37 -25.37
N ILE A 135 12.06 1.68 -26.51
CA ILE A 135 12.27 0.74 -27.63
C ILE A 135 12.99 -0.52 -27.15
N THR A 136 14.11 -0.36 -26.44
CA THR A 136 14.91 -1.50 -25.96
C THR A 136 14.11 -2.38 -24.98
N THR A 137 13.34 -1.75 -24.09
CA THR A 137 12.49 -2.47 -23.13
C THR A 137 11.37 -3.22 -23.85
N THR A 138 10.74 -2.61 -24.85
CA THR A 138 9.73 -3.27 -25.68
C THR A 138 10.30 -4.45 -26.45
N GLN A 139 11.50 -4.30 -27.05
CA GLN A 139 12.16 -5.39 -27.78
C GLN A 139 12.52 -6.58 -26.88
N THR A 140 12.90 -6.31 -25.63
CA THR A 140 13.39 -7.36 -24.71
C THR A 140 12.29 -7.98 -23.84
N LEU A 141 11.27 -7.20 -23.48
CA LEU A 141 10.24 -7.59 -22.50
C LEU A 141 8.80 -7.45 -23.02
N GLY A 142 8.60 -7.02 -24.26
CA GLY A 142 7.28 -6.86 -24.89
C GLY A 142 6.47 -5.66 -24.38
N VAL A 143 7.02 -4.85 -23.46
CA VAL A 143 6.34 -3.72 -22.82
C VAL A 143 7.24 -2.48 -22.78
N PRO A 144 6.67 -1.26 -22.83
CA PRO A 144 7.46 -0.02 -22.87
C PRO A 144 8.18 0.28 -21.55
N PHE A 145 7.72 -0.28 -20.43
CA PHE A 145 8.30 -0.05 -19.11
C PHE A 145 8.52 -1.36 -18.36
N THR A 146 9.68 -1.50 -17.73
CA THR A 146 10.16 -2.76 -17.15
C THR A 146 9.16 -3.39 -16.19
N PHE A 147 8.61 -2.61 -15.25
CA PHE A 147 7.68 -3.13 -14.25
C PHE A 147 6.26 -3.39 -14.75
N GLN A 148 5.96 -3.11 -16.02
CA GLN A 148 4.73 -3.62 -16.65
C GLN A 148 4.89 -5.09 -17.06
N SER A 149 6.13 -5.57 -17.24
CA SER A 149 6.40 -6.95 -17.63
C SER A 149 6.15 -7.89 -16.44
N PRO A 150 5.29 -8.91 -16.59
CA PRO A 150 5.09 -9.93 -15.56
C PRO A 150 6.40 -10.62 -15.17
N VAL A 151 7.27 -10.90 -16.15
CA VAL A 151 8.57 -11.55 -15.93
C VAL A 151 9.46 -10.70 -15.02
N ALA A 152 9.54 -9.39 -15.26
CA ALA A 152 10.32 -8.49 -14.42
C ALA A 152 9.74 -8.34 -13.01
N ARG A 153 8.41 -8.30 -12.88
CA ARG A 153 7.72 -8.25 -11.58
C ARG A 153 7.99 -9.50 -10.76
N GLU A 154 7.87 -10.69 -11.35
CA GLU A 154 8.11 -11.94 -10.63
C GLU A 154 9.58 -12.14 -10.26
N LYS A 155 10.51 -11.73 -11.13
CA LYS A 155 11.94 -11.72 -10.78
C LYS A 155 12.26 -10.78 -9.62
N SER A 156 11.62 -9.60 -9.57
CA SER A 156 11.73 -8.67 -8.46
C SER A 156 11.21 -9.27 -7.15
N LYS A 157 9.99 -9.83 -7.17
CA LYS A 157 9.40 -10.50 -6.01
C LYS A 157 10.23 -11.68 -5.53
N ALA A 158 10.72 -12.54 -6.43
CA ALA A 158 11.57 -13.67 -6.07
C ALA A 158 12.85 -13.22 -5.36
N THR A 159 13.47 -12.14 -5.83
CA THR A 159 14.65 -11.55 -5.19
C THR A 159 14.32 -10.99 -3.81
N ASN A 160 13.18 -10.29 -3.67
CA ASN A 160 12.73 -9.74 -2.39
C ASN A 160 12.39 -10.86 -1.40
N ARG A 161 11.72 -11.94 -1.84
CA ARG A 161 11.46 -13.12 -1.01
C ARG A 161 12.76 -13.75 -0.51
N ALA A 162 13.73 -13.95 -1.41
CA ALA A 162 15.02 -14.54 -1.04
C ALA A 162 15.81 -13.69 -0.03
N LYS A 163 15.73 -12.35 -0.10
CA LYS A 163 16.51 -11.44 0.76
C LYS A 163 15.77 -10.97 2.01
N LEU A 164 14.45 -10.82 1.94
CA LEU A 164 13.62 -10.11 2.91
C LEU A 164 12.41 -10.93 3.37
N GLY A 165 12.15 -12.11 2.80
CA GLY A 165 11.00 -12.96 3.13
C GLY A 165 9.64 -12.44 2.66
N VAL A 166 9.59 -11.34 1.91
CA VAL A 166 8.35 -10.67 1.47
C VAL A 166 8.45 -10.27 0.00
N ASP A 167 7.31 -10.11 -0.67
CA ASP A 167 7.24 -9.72 -2.08
C ASP A 167 7.67 -8.26 -2.31
N PHE A 168 7.32 -7.39 -1.38
CA PHE A 168 7.59 -5.95 -1.46
C PHE A 168 8.46 -5.48 -0.28
N PRO A 169 9.55 -4.74 -0.52
CA PRO A 169 10.45 -4.34 0.56
C PRO A 169 9.76 -3.56 1.68
N THR A 170 8.75 -2.75 1.37
CA THR A 170 7.98 -1.97 2.35
C THR A 170 7.18 -2.82 3.33
N GLN A 171 6.94 -4.10 3.04
CA GLN A 171 6.31 -5.05 3.95
C GLN A 171 7.31 -5.62 4.97
N SER A 172 8.61 -5.62 4.65
CA SER A 172 9.64 -6.22 5.49
C SER A 172 9.83 -5.41 6.78
N PRO A 173 9.74 -6.05 7.97
CA PRO A 173 9.98 -5.38 9.24
C PRO A 173 11.37 -4.72 9.30
N ILE A 174 12.39 -5.37 8.72
CA ILE A 174 13.78 -4.87 8.67
C ILE A 174 13.85 -3.55 7.88
N VAL A 175 13.15 -3.48 6.75
CA VAL A 175 13.12 -2.27 5.93
C VAL A 175 12.33 -1.17 6.62
N LYS A 176 11.18 -1.49 7.23
CA LYS A 176 10.37 -0.53 8.00
C LYS A 176 11.19 0.10 9.14
N ALA A 177 11.88 -0.72 9.93
CA ALA A 177 12.73 -0.24 11.02
C ALA A 177 13.87 0.66 10.51
N LYS A 178 14.53 0.30 9.41
CA LYS A 178 15.58 1.14 8.80
C LYS A 178 15.05 2.48 8.31
N VAL A 179 13.84 2.52 7.74
CA VAL A 179 13.20 3.76 7.30
C VAL A 179 12.92 4.67 8.50
N VAL A 180 12.33 4.13 9.57
CA VAL A 180 12.05 4.87 10.81
C VAL A 180 13.35 5.43 11.40
N GLN A 181 14.37 4.59 11.57
CA GLN A 181 15.67 5.00 12.09
C GLN A 181 16.30 6.13 11.26
N SER A 182 16.28 6.00 9.93
CA SER A 182 16.83 7.02 9.04
C SER A 182 16.07 8.35 9.11
N ASN A 183 14.76 8.29 9.29
CA ASN A 183 13.94 9.51 9.45
C ASN A 183 14.20 10.18 10.80
N LEU A 184 14.31 9.39 11.87
CA LEU A 184 14.66 9.87 13.21
C LEU A 184 16.04 10.55 13.21
N GLU A 185 17.07 9.92 12.62
CA GLU A 185 18.41 10.50 12.53
C GLU A 185 18.44 11.82 11.75
N ARG A 186 17.63 11.94 10.69
CA ARG A 186 17.66 13.11 9.81
C ARG A 186 16.78 14.26 10.31
N THR A 187 15.69 13.94 10.99
CA THR A 187 14.62 14.91 11.26
C THR A 187 14.06 14.85 12.68
N GLY A 188 14.37 13.82 13.46
CA GLY A 188 13.80 13.61 14.80
C GLY A 188 12.39 13.01 14.81
N TYR A 189 11.81 12.69 13.64
CA TYR A 189 10.47 12.13 13.50
C TYR A 189 10.52 10.79 12.78
N GLU A 190 9.66 9.85 13.16
CA GLU A 190 9.56 8.54 12.52
C GLU A 190 9.01 8.65 11.09
N TYR A 191 8.03 9.55 10.92
CA TYR A 191 7.33 9.75 9.66
C TYR A 191 7.47 11.20 9.15
N PRO A 192 7.68 11.41 7.85
CA PRO A 192 7.73 12.75 7.27
C PRO A 192 6.47 13.58 7.53
N SER A 193 5.30 12.96 7.67
CA SER A 193 4.03 13.63 7.97
C SER A 193 3.95 14.20 9.39
N GLN A 194 4.81 13.76 10.31
CA GLN A 194 4.91 14.31 11.66
C GLN A 194 5.86 15.51 11.70
N ASN A 195 6.87 15.55 10.83
CA ASN A 195 7.82 16.65 10.75
C ASN A 195 7.11 17.96 10.32
N PRO A 196 7.11 19.01 11.17
CA PRO A 196 6.46 20.28 10.86
C PRO A 196 6.94 20.94 9.57
N ALA A 197 8.24 20.85 9.25
CA ALA A 197 8.80 21.43 8.03
C ALA A 197 8.28 20.72 6.77
N SER A 198 8.15 19.40 6.83
CA SER A 198 7.58 18.60 5.75
C SER A 198 6.08 18.88 5.58
N ARG A 199 5.32 19.01 6.69
CA ARG A 199 3.90 19.40 6.66
C ARG A 199 3.71 20.79 6.04
N ALA A 200 4.49 21.78 6.48
CA ALA A 200 4.42 23.15 5.96
C ALA A 200 4.68 23.19 4.44
N LYS A 201 5.67 22.42 3.97
CA LYS A 201 5.97 22.31 2.55
C LYS A 201 4.83 21.64 1.75
N ALA A 202 4.20 20.60 2.31
CA ALA A 202 3.04 19.97 1.70
C ALA A 202 1.86 20.94 1.57
N ILE A 203 1.53 21.65 2.65
CA ILE A 203 0.47 22.67 2.68
C ILE A 203 0.74 23.77 1.65
N ALA A 204 1.96 24.33 1.62
CA ALA A 204 2.32 25.35 0.64
C ALA A 204 2.18 24.85 -0.81
N THR A 205 2.51 23.58 -1.06
CA THR A 205 2.35 22.96 -2.39
C THR A 205 0.88 22.79 -2.76
N TRP A 206 0.03 22.41 -1.80
CA TRP A 206 -1.41 22.30 -2.04
C TRP A 206 -2.05 23.66 -2.26
N ILE A 207 -1.68 24.69 -1.50
CA ILE A 207 -2.19 26.05 -1.71
C ILE A 207 -1.78 26.56 -3.09
N ALA A 208 -0.51 26.36 -3.49
CA ALA A 208 -0.02 26.81 -4.79
C ALA A 208 -0.72 26.13 -5.98
N ASN A 209 -1.02 24.83 -5.86
CA ASN A 209 -1.57 24.05 -6.98
C ASN A 209 -3.11 23.96 -6.98
N LEU A 210 -3.74 24.02 -5.81
CA LEU A 210 -5.15 23.73 -5.59
C LEU A 210 -5.89 24.86 -4.86
N GLY A 211 -5.21 25.94 -4.46
CA GLY A 211 -5.79 27.06 -3.72
C GLY A 211 -6.24 26.72 -2.29
N THR A 212 -5.95 25.51 -1.80
CA THR A 212 -6.44 24.99 -0.52
C THR A 212 -5.32 24.34 0.29
N ASP A 213 -5.45 24.34 1.62
CA ASP A 213 -4.50 23.73 2.55
C ASP A 213 -4.64 22.21 2.67
N ASN A 214 -5.63 21.63 1.99
CA ASN A 214 -5.90 20.20 1.94
C ASN A 214 -6.55 19.86 0.59
N PRO A 215 -6.00 18.90 -0.18
CA PRO A 215 -6.58 18.49 -1.46
C PRO A 215 -8.05 18.10 -1.39
N LEU A 216 -8.52 17.55 -0.26
CA LEU A 216 -9.93 17.15 -0.10
C LEU A 216 -10.90 18.33 0.08
N LYS A 217 -10.40 19.55 0.32
CA LYS A 217 -11.21 20.78 0.32
C LYS A 217 -11.32 21.40 -1.08
N CYS A 218 -10.50 20.96 -2.03
CA CYS A 218 -10.53 21.48 -3.39
C CYS A 218 -11.79 20.97 -4.13
N PRO A 219 -12.66 21.86 -4.66
CA PRO A 219 -13.88 21.45 -5.36
C PRO A 219 -13.63 20.50 -6.53
N ASP A 220 -12.57 20.73 -7.31
CA ASP A 220 -12.20 19.88 -8.45
C ASP A 220 -11.81 18.46 -8.01
N VAL A 221 -11.18 18.32 -6.85
CA VAL A 221 -10.83 17.01 -6.28
C VAL A 221 -12.08 16.32 -5.76
N GLN A 222 -12.97 17.04 -5.08
CA GLN A 222 -14.25 16.50 -4.61
C GLN A 222 -15.12 16.01 -5.78
N GLU A 223 -15.20 16.78 -6.86
CA GLU A 223 -15.96 16.39 -8.05
C GLU A 223 -15.38 15.15 -8.73
N LYS A 224 -14.04 15.05 -8.83
CA LYS A 224 -13.38 13.83 -9.32
C LYS A 224 -13.68 12.61 -8.47
N ILE A 225 -13.74 12.78 -7.15
CA ILE A 225 -14.14 11.71 -6.23
C ILE A 225 -15.60 11.33 -6.51
N ARG A 226 -16.51 12.31 -6.58
CA ARG A 226 -17.94 12.11 -6.82
C ARG A 226 -18.21 11.32 -8.11
N VAL A 227 -17.63 11.78 -9.23
CA VAL A 227 -17.76 11.11 -10.54
C VAL A 227 -17.25 9.67 -10.46
N ARG A 228 -16.07 9.46 -9.84
CA ARG A 228 -15.49 8.13 -9.72
C ARG A 228 -16.33 7.19 -8.85
N MET A 229 -16.96 7.69 -7.79
CA MET A 229 -17.85 6.88 -6.96
C MET A 229 -19.10 6.47 -7.74
N ILE A 230 -19.67 7.38 -8.54
CA ILE A 230 -20.81 7.07 -9.42
C ILE A 230 -20.42 6.02 -10.46
N GLU A 231 -19.25 6.16 -11.10
CA GLU A 231 -18.75 5.18 -12.07
C GLU A 231 -18.54 3.78 -11.46
N LEU A 232 -18.01 3.70 -10.24
CA LEU A 232 -17.69 2.42 -9.60
C LEU A 232 -18.89 1.77 -8.93
N TYR A 233 -19.78 2.56 -8.34
CA TYR A 233 -20.80 2.07 -7.40
C TYR A 233 -22.22 2.52 -7.76
N GLY A 234 -22.41 3.38 -8.76
CA GLY A 234 -23.70 3.97 -9.11
C GLY A 234 -24.15 5.10 -8.16
N HIS A 235 -23.35 5.43 -7.14
CA HIS A 235 -23.68 6.42 -6.12
C HIS A 235 -22.52 7.40 -5.91
N ASP A 236 -22.84 8.64 -5.52
CA ASP A 236 -21.85 9.70 -5.20
C ASP A 236 -21.03 9.41 -3.93
N ASN A 237 -21.50 8.50 -3.09
CA ASN A 237 -20.85 8.09 -1.85
C ASN A 237 -20.95 6.56 -1.68
N PRO A 238 -19.82 5.86 -1.36
CA PRO A 238 -19.83 4.43 -1.09
C PRO A 238 -20.83 3.98 -0.04
N SER A 239 -21.10 4.79 0.99
CA SER A 239 -22.05 4.45 2.06
C SER A 239 -23.52 4.44 1.59
N LYS A 240 -23.82 5.06 0.43
CA LYS A 240 -25.12 4.97 -0.24
C LYS A 240 -25.26 3.74 -1.14
N CYS A 241 -24.20 2.94 -1.32
CA CYS A 241 -24.27 1.68 -2.06
C CYS A 241 -24.77 0.56 -1.13
N PRO A 242 -25.93 -0.07 -1.40
CA PRO A 242 -26.49 -1.12 -0.54
C PRO A 242 -25.51 -2.28 -0.29
N ALA A 243 -24.76 -2.69 -1.31
CA ALA A 243 -23.79 -3.78 -1.20
C ALA A 243 -22.59 -3.44 -0.30
N ILE A 244 -22.17 -2.17 -0.25
CA ILE A 244 -21.11 -1.72 0.65
C ILE A 244 -21.65 -1.63 2.07
N ARG A 245 -22.84 -1.04 2.24
CA ARG A 245 -23.51 -0.94 3.54
C ARG A 245 -23.69 -2.31 4.19
N GLN A 246 -24.15 -3.31 3.44
CA GLN A 246 -24.32 -4.67 3.95
C GLN A 246 -23.01 -5.29 4.45
N LYS A 247 -21.89 -5.06 3.76
CA LYS A 247 -20.57 -5.52 4.22
C LYS A 247 -20.16 -4.85 5.53
N VAL A 248 -20.43 -3.55 5.66
CA VAL A 248 -20.15 -2.79 6.89
C VAL A 248 -20.99 -3.31 8.06
N ILE A 249 -22.29 -3.54 7.83
CA ILE A 249 -23.21 -4.12 8.84
C ILE A 249 -22.73 -5.52 9.26
N ALA A 250 -22.38 -6.38 8.32
CA ALA A 250 -21.93 -7.75 8.62
C ALA A 250 -20.67 -7.79 9.52
N THR A 251 -19.82 -6.77 9.45
CA THR A 251 -18.61 -6.67 10.29
C THR A 251 -18.78 -5.77 11.50
N SER A 252 -19.96 -5.19 11.71
CA SER A 252 -20.24 -4.31 12.83
C SER A 252 -20.37 -5.09 14.14
N TYR A 253 -19.73 -4.61 15.20
CA TYR A 253 -19.81 -5.20 16.55
C TYR A 253 -21.24 -5.25 17.12
N GLY A 254 -22.16 -4.43 16.60
CA GLY A 254 -23.56 -4.35 17.06
C GLY A 254 -24.53 -5.32 16.36
N SER A 255 -24.06 -6.14 15.42
CA SER A 255 -24.92 -7.04 14.64
C SER A 255 -25.29 -8.30 15.43
N LYS A 256 -26.57 -8.67 15.36
CA LYS A 256 -27.19 -9.80 16.06
C LYS A 256 -27.88 -10.71 15.04
N VAL A 257 -27.89 -12.01 15.30
CA VAL A 257 -28.66 -12.97 14.50
C VAL A 257 -30.00 -13.22 15.19
N PHE A 258 -31.09 -12.98 14.48
CA PHE A 258 -32.45 -13.27 14.92
C PHE A 258 -33.01 -14.44 14.11
N ALA A 259 -33.51 -15.47 14.80
CA ALA A 259 -34.17 -16.61 14.19
C ALA A 259 -35.67 -16.35 14.09
N MET A 260 -36.19 -16.30 12.86
CA MET A 260 -37.62 -16.17 12.59
C MET A 260 -38.38 -17.47 12.96
N PRO A 261 -39.72 -17.45 13.12
CA PRO A 261 -40.51 -18.66 13.40
C PRO A 261 -40.30 -19.80 12.40
N SER A 262 -40.04 -19.48 11.13
CA SER A 262 -39.71 -20.48 10.09
C SER A 262 -38.32 -21.13 10.25
N GLY A 263 -37.48 -20.61 11.14
CA GLY A 263 -36.07 -20.97 11.28
C GLY A 263 -35.13 -20.18 10.35
N LYS A 264 -35.65 -19.32 9.46
CA LYS A 264 -34.80 -18.40 8.67
C LYS A 264 -34.08 -17.42 9.60
N GLU A 265 -32.79 -17.21 9.38
CA GLU A 265 -32.01 -16.23 10.13
C GLU A 265 -32.05 -14.84 9.47
N ARG A 266 -32.02 -13.79 10.29
CA ARG A 266 -31.91 -12.39 9.91
C ARG A 266 -30.79 -11.71 10.70
N VAL A 267 -29.96 -10.94 10.00
CA VAL A 267 -28.93 -10.12 10.64
C VAL A 267 -29.53 -8.74 10.91
N VAL A 268 -29.61 -8.37 12.18
CA VAL A 268 -30.32 -7.20 12.69
C VAL A 268 -29.44 -6.44 13.68
N GLN A 269 -29.74 -5.18 13.98
CA GLN A 269 -28.95 -4.36 14.91
C GLN A 269 -29.79 -3.77 16.05
N GLY A 270 -29.11 -3.28 17.10
CA GLY A 270 -29.76 -2.56 18.19
C GLY A 270 -30.92 -3.31 18.86
N TYR A 271 -32.11 -2.70 18.84
CA TYR A 271 -33.36 -3.23 19.42
C TYR A 271 -34.27 -3.91 18.40
N GLU A 272 -33.85 -4.02 17.13
CA GLU A 272 -34.61 -4.70 16.08
C GLU A 272 -35.06 -6.13 16.46
N PRO A 273 -34.27 -6.98 17.16
CA PRO A 273 -34.74 -8.27 17.65
C PRO A 273 -36.02 -8.20 18.50
N HIS A 274 -36.15 -7.15 19.32
CA HIS A 274 -37.31 -6.95 20.18
C HIS A 274 -38.52 -6.45 19.38
N ALA A 275 -38.29 -5.54 18.44
CA ALA A 275 -39.32 -5.07 17.52
C ALA A 275 -39.90 -6.23 16.69
N LEU A 276 -39.05 -7.07 16.09
CA LEU A 276 -39.48 -8.25 15.35
C LEU A 276 -40.32 -9.21 16.21
N LYS A 277 -39.90 -9.46 17.45
CA LYS A 277 -40.66 -10.33 18.37
C LYS A 277 -42.04 -9.76 18.70
N ILE A 278 -42.16 -8.45 18.89
CA ILE A 278 -43.45 -7.79 19.15
C ILE A 278 -44.36 -7.91 17.92
N LEU A 279 -43.87 -7.57 16.73
CA LEU A 279 -44.64 -7.65 15.49
C LEU A 279 -45.15 -9.08 15.20
N LEU A 280 -44.31 -10.10 15.42
CA LEU A 280 -44.72 -11.50 15.28
C LEU A 280 -45.78 -11.90 16.31
N ASN A 281 -45.68 -11.42 17.55
CA ASN A 281 -46.69 -11.68 18.59
C ASN A 281 -48.03 -10.97 18.32
N GLU A 282 -48.01 -9.84 17.62
CA GLU A 282 -49.21 -9.12 17.14
C GLU A 282 -49.90 -9.85 15.98
N GLY A 283 -49.31 -10.94 15.47
CA GLY A 283 -49.87 -11.75 14.40
C GLY A 283 -49.49 -11.26 13.00
N ILE A 284 -48.44 -10.45 12.86
CA ILE A 284 -47.89 -10.12 11.55
C ILE A 284 -47.14 -11.35 11.01
N GLU A 285 -47.51 -11.78 9.81
CA GLU A 285 -46.90 -12.93 9.15
C GLU A 285 -45.43 -12.66 8.82
N GLU A 286 -44.56 -13.66 9.05
CA GLU A 286 -43.11 -13.54 8.82
C GLU A 286 -42.79 -13.09 7.39
N ASP A 287 -43.47 -13.65 6.39
CA ASP A 287 -43.23 -13.34 4.99
C ASP A 287 -43.73 -11.94 4.59
N ASP A 288 -44.46 -11.24 5.47
CA ASP A 288 -44.90 -9.85 5.28
C ASP A 288 -43.88 -8.83 5.84
N ILE A 289 -42.95 -9.28 6.69
CA ILE A 289 -41.92 -8.45 7.32
C ILE A 289 -40.65 -8.44 6.46
N LEU A 290 -40.31 -7.27 5.94
CA LEU A 290 -39.06 -7.01 5.22
C LEU A 290 -38.04 -6.33 6.14
N THR A 291 -36.76 -6.65 5.95
CA THR A 291 -35.62 -6.10 6.71
C THR A 291 -34.44 -5.87 5.78
N GLY A 292 -33.54 -4.94 6.13
CA GLY A 292 -32.29 -4.76 5.40
C GLY A 292 -32.48 -4.32 3.94
N THR A 293 -31.84 -5.04 3.01
CA THR A 293 -31.81 -4.66 1.57
C THR A 293 -33.12 -4.90 0.83
N ASP A 294 -34.05 -5.63 1.42
CA ASP A 294 -35.35 -5.92 0.81
C ASP A 294 -36.32 -4.73 0.93
N ILE A 295 -35.96 -3.72 1.74
CA ILE A 295 -36.73 -2.51 1.96
C ILE A 295 -36.30 -1.42 0.95
N PRO A 296 -37.24 -0.74 0.27
CA PRO A 296 -36.94 0.45 -0.52
C PRO A 296 -36.32 1.56 0.32
N THR A 297 -35.28 2.21 -0.21
CA THR A 297 -34.70 3.40 0.41
C THR A 297 -35.54 4.64 0.15
N VAL A 298 -35.50 5.60 1.07
CA VAL A 298 -36.19 6.90 0.94
C VAL A 298 -35.16 8.02 0.88
N GLU A 299 -35.34 8.98 -0.03
CA GLU A 299 -34.49 10.18 -0.08
C GLU A 299 -35.05 11.27 0.85
N TYR A 300 -34.17 11.95 1.58
CA TYR A 300 -34.54 13.08 2.43
C TYR A 300 -33.51 14.19 2.34
N GLU A 301 -33.94 15.42 2.62
CA GLU A 301 -33.06 16.59 2.63
C GLU A 301 -32.81 17.04 4.08
N HIS A 302 -31.55 17.25 4.43
CA HIS A 302 -31.13 17.79 5.72
C HIS A 302 -29.82 18.55 5.54
N ASP A 303 -29.70 19.72 6.17
CA ASP A 303 -28.57 20.66 6.01
C ASP A 303 -28.25 21.01 4.55
N GLY A 304 -29.29 21.18 3.72
CA GLY A 304 -29.15 21.52 2.30
C GLY A 304 -28.51 20.42 1.45
N LYS A 305 -28.47 19.18 1.96
CA LYS A 305 -27.93 18.01 1.26
C LYS A 305 -28.98 16.90 1.16
N THR A 306 -28.93 16.16 0.07
CA THR A 306 -29.76 14.96 -0.14
C THR A 306 -29.07 13.73 0.46
N HIS A 307 -29.80 13.03 1.32
CA HIS A 307 -29.39 11.84 2.03
C HIS A 307 -30.28 10.66 1.64
N THR A 308 -29.79 9.45 1.90
CA THR A 308 -30.53 8.20 1.66
C THR A 308 -30.81 7.54 3.00
N TYR A 309 -32.09 7.45 3.34
CA TYR A 309 -32.60 6.73 4.50
C TYR A 309 -32.83 5.25 4.15
N TYR A 310 -32.33 4.38 5.03
CA TYR A 310 -32.48 2.93 4.98
C TYR A 310 -33.35 2.54 6.17
N PRO A 311 -34.64 2.23 5.97
CA PRO A 311 -35.53 1.89 7.06
C PRO A 311 -35.15 0.56 7.73
N ASP A 312 -35.47 0.41 9.00
CA ASP A 312 -35.16 -0.81 9.77
C ASP A 312 -36.07 -1.98 9.37
N ILE A 313 -37.40 -1.76 9.39
CA ILE A 313 -38.42 -2.79 9.10
C ILE A 313 -39.52 -2.19 8.20
N LEU A 314 -40.02 -2.98 7.25
CA LEU A 314 -41.20 -2.66 6.44
C LEU A 314 -42.21 -3.80 6.49
N ILE A 315 -43.46 -3.49 6.88
CA ILE A 315 -44.60 -4.41 6.84
C ILE A 315 -45.31 -4.21 5.50
N ARG A 316 -45.16 -5.18 4.59
CA ARG A 316 -45.52 -5.02 3.17
C ARG A 316 -47.03 -4.84 2.97
N SER A 317 -47.86 -5.64 3.63
CA SER A 317 -49.32 -5.57 3.49
C SER A 317 -49.90 -4.25 3.98
N GLN A 318 -49.21 -3.57 4.90
CA GLN A 318 -49.63 -2.31 5.51
C GLN A 318 -48.94 -1.10 4.85
N ASN A 319 -47.98 -1.33 3.95
CA ASN A 319 -47.08 -0.31 3.41
C ASN A 319 -46.48 0.58 4.52
N ARG A 320 -46.14 -0.04 5.65
CA ARG A 320 -45.80 0.64 6.90
C ARG A 320 -44.36 0.39 7.31
N ILE A 321 -43.59 1.47 7.38
CA ILE A 321 -42.23 1.49 7.89
C ILE A 321 -42.26 1.56 9.41
N ILE A 322 -41.44 0.73 10.04
CA ILE A 322 -41.18 0.77 11.48
C ILE A 322 -39.71 1.13 11.67
N GLU A 323 -39.45 2.30 12.22
CA GLU A 323 -38.11 2.75 12.60
C GLU A 323 -37.85 2.43 14.07
N VAL A 324 -36.82 1.63 14.35
CA VAL A 324 -36.49 1.17 15.69
C VAL A 324 -35.45 2.09 16.32
N LYS A 325 -35.76 2.59 17.52
CA LYS A 325 -34.86 3.48 18.26
C LYS A 325 -34.83 3.14 19.74
N SER A 326 -33.74 3.50 20.39
CA SER A 326 -33.79 3.75 21.83
C SER A 326 -34.25 5.18 22.09
N VAL A 327 -34.77 5.45 23.30
CA VAL A 327 -35.09 6.82 23.75
C VAL A 327 -33.89 7.75 23.50
N PHE A 328 -32.70 7.35 23.92
CA PHE A 328 -31.47 8.14 23.74
C PHE A 328 -31.19 8.47 22.27
N THR A 329 -31.08 7.45 21.41
CA THR A 329 -30.75 7.64 19.99
C THR A 329 -31.83 8.39 19.21
N LEU A 330 -33.08 8.31 19.64
CA LEU A 330 -34.16 9.10 19.05
C LEU A 330 -33.99 10.58 19.38
N LEU A 331 -33.69 10.90 20.64
CA LEU A 331 -33.60 12.28 21.13
C LEU A 331 -32.35 13.01 20.62
N VAL A 332 -31.20 12.33 20.56
CA VAL A 332 -29.94 12.92 20.06
C VAL A 332 -30.10 13.47 18.63
N ASP A 333 -30.77 12.71 17.76
CA ASP A 333 -30.98 13.08 16.35
C ASP A 333 -32.47 13.30 16.02
N LEU A 334 -33.23 13.89 16.95
CA LEU A 334 -34.69 14.00 16.85
C LEU A 334 -35.12 14.67 15.55
N GLU A 335 -34.55 15.82 15.21
CA GLU A 335 -34.89 16.57 14.00
C GLU A 335 -34.66 15.75 12.72
N VAL A 336 -33.54 15.03 12.66
CA VAL A 336 -33.19 14.16 11.52
C VAL A 336 -34.16 13.00 11.43
N ASN A 337 -34.53 12.39 12.56
CA ASN A 337 -35.48 11.28 12.61
C ASN A 337 -36.88 11.72 12.17
N ILE A 338 -37.35 12.88 12.60
CA ILE A 338 -38.62 13.47 12.14
C ILE A 338 -38.56 13.79 10.63
N THR A 339 -37.41 14.26 10.13
CA THR A 339 -37.22 14.52 8.69
C THR A 339 -37.32 13.22 7.87
N LYS A 340 -36.75 12.11 8.34
CA LYS A 340 -36.91 10.78 7.73
C LYS A 340 -38.37 10.32 7.72
N GLN A 341 -39.09 10.53 8.83
CA GLN A 341 -40.52 10.23 8.93
C GLN A 341 -41.31 11.00 7.87
N HIS A 342 -41.15 12.32 7.82
CA HIS A 342 -41.83 13.16 6.82
C HIS A 342 -41.47 12.77 5.38
N ALA A 343 -40.22 12.44 5.10
CA ALA A 343 -39.79 11.97 3.79
C ALA A 343 -40.44 10.63 3.41
N SER A 344 -40.57 9.71 4.37
CA SER A 344 -41.21 8.40 4.17
C SER A 344 -42.70 8.55 3.89
N ILE A 345 -43.40 9.38 4.67
CA ILE A 345 -44.83 9.70 4.47
C ILE A 345 -45.05 10.34 3.10
N ARG A 346 -44.22 11.32 2.71
CA ARG A 346 -44.30 11.92 1.36
C ARG A 346 -44.02 10.93 0.24
N SER A 347 -43.23 9.89 0.51
CA SER A 347 -42.94 8.81 -0.43
C SER A 347 -44.04 7.75 -0.47
N GLY A 348 -45.12 7.93 0.30
CA GLY A 348 -46.32 7.10 0.29
C GLY A 348 -46.35 5.97 1.32
N PHE A 349 -45.40 5.91 2.26
CA PHE A 349 -45.38 4.92 3.34
C PHE A 349 -46.09 5.44 4.59
N ASP A 350 -46.78 4.55 5.30
CA ASP A 350 -47.09 4.79 6.71
C ASP A 350 -45.79 4.65 7.52
N PHE A 351 -45.66 5.37 8.64
CA PHE A 351 -44.41 5.42 9.40
C PHE A 351 -44.65 5.50 10.90
N ASP A 352 -44.12 4.53 11.63
CA ASP A 352 -44.14 4.51 13.09
C ASP A 352 -42.72 4.37 13.67
N PHE A 353 -42.51 4.97 14.85
CA PHE A 353 -41.34 4.70 15.68
C PHE A 353 -41.66 3.61 16.69
N MET A 354 -40.82 2.58 16.78
CA MET A 354 -40.79 1.67 17.92
C MET A 354 -39.63 2.04 18.84
N VAL A 355 -39.96 2.70 19.95
CA VAL A 355 -38.98 3.29 20.87
C VAL A 355 -38.82 2.42 22.11
N PHE A 356 -37.60 1.98 22.39
CA PHE A 356 -37.27 1.17 23.54
C PHE A 356 -36.55 1.98 24.62
N ALA A 357 -36.89 1.73 25.88
CA ALA A 357 -36.08 2.17 27.00
C ALA A 357 -34.69 1.53 26.91
N GLY A 358 -33.63 2.34 27.08
CA GLY A 358 -32.27 1.80 27.20
C GLY A 358 -32.14 0.82 28.38
N PRO A 359 -31.15 -0.08 28.38
CA PRO A 359 -30.90 -0.95 29.53
C PRO A 359 -30.63 -0.08 30.76
N LYS A 360 -31.45 -0.21 31.80
CA LYS A 360 -31.06 0.25 33.14
C LYS A 360 -29.95 -0.66 33.63
N ALA A 361 -28.80 -0.09 34.01
CA ALA A 361 -27.62 -0.81 34.47
C ALA A 361 -27.97 -2.08 35.29
N LYS A 362 -27.42 -3.22 34.86
CA LYS A 362 -27.39 -4.52 35.58
C LYS A 362 -28.75 -5.09 36.06
N SER A 363 -29.74 -5.19 35.18
CA SER A 363 -30.82 -6.17 35.37
C SER A 363 -31.08 -6.94 34.09
N ASN A 364 -31.33 -8.25 34.20
CA ASN A 364 -31.69 -9.15 33.09
C ASN A 364 -33.07 -8.83 32.45
N ASN A 365 -33.52 -7.58 32.50
CA ASN A 365 -34.81 -7.19 31.98
C ASN A 365 -34.74 -6.99 30.47
N THR A 366 -35.75 -7.54 29.78
CA THR A 366 -36.00 -7.25 28.37
C THR A 366 -36.26 -5.75 28.22
N PRO A 367 -35.66 -5.05 27.23
CA PRO A 367 -35.94 -3.64 26.98
C PRO A 367 -37.44 -3.41 26.81
N ALA A 368 -37.99 -2.46 27.58
CA ALA A 368 -39.41 -2.14 27.54
C ALA A 368 -39.71 -1.21 26.35
N LEU A 369 -40.77 -1.53 25.60
CA LEU A 369 -41.33 -0.62 24.60
C LEU A 369 -42.00 0.55 25.33
N ILE A 370 -41.67 1.77 24.94
CA ILE A 370 -42.24 3.01 25.50
C ILE A 370 -43.55 3.33 24.77
N SER A 371 -44.60 3.68 25.52
CA SER A 371 -45.87 4.09 24.93
C SER A 371 -45.78 5.48 24.29
N ALA A 372 -46.70 5.78 23.38
CA ALA A 372 -46.75 7.11 22.75
C ALA A 372 -46.97 8.23 23.81
N GLU A 373 -47.82 7.98 24.80
CA GLU A 373 -48.09 8.90 25.90
C GLU A 373 -46.85 9.13 26.77
N GLU A 374 -46.12 8.07 27.10
CA GLU A 374 -44.87 8.14 27.85
C GLU A 374 -43.79 8.92 27.07
N LEU A 375 -43.67 8.69 25.76
CA LEU A 375 -42.74 9.43 24.90
C LEU A 375 -43.11 10.92 24.81
N ILE A 376 -44.40 11.22 24.66
CA ILE A 376 -44.91 12.61 24.65
C ILE A 376 -44.59 13.30 25.97
N GLU A 377 -44.72 12.62 27.10
CA GLU A 377 -44.40 13.19 28.42
C GLU A 377 -42.90 13.44 28.60
N LEU A 378 -42.06 12.54 28.11
CA LEU A 378 -40.60 12.71 28.07
C LEU A 378 -40.19 13.94 27.24
N LEU A 379 -40.84 14.16 26.09
CA LEU A 379 -40.55 15.29 25.20
C LEU A 379 -41.00 16.66 25.77
N LYS A 380 -41.90 16.70 26.76
CA LYS A 380 -42.41 17.95 27.35
C LYS A 380 -41.49 18.57 28.40
N THR A 381 -40.48 17.85 28.90
CA THR A 381 -39.67 18.28 30.05
C THR A 381 -38.19 18.41 29.67
N PRO A 382 -37.67 19.64 29.46
CA PRO A 382 -36.29 19.85 29.06
C PRO A 382 -35.27 19.25 30.04
N GLU A 383 -35.54 19.26 31.35
CA GLU A 383 -34.65 18.67 32.35
C GLU A 383 -34.59 17.12 32.28
N SER A 384 -35.65 16.46 31.79
CA SER A 384 -35.67 15.00 31.66
C SER A 384 -34.84 14.54 30.45
N ILE A 385 -34.86 15.31 29.36
CA ILE A 385 -34.07 15.04 28.15
C ILE A 385 -32.57 15.11 28.48
N ILE A 386 -32.13 16.16 29.19
CA ILE A 386 -30.73 16.34 29.61
C ILE A 386 -30.29 15.20 30.55
N SER A 387 -31.11 14.89 31.56
CA SER A 387 -30.84 13.80 32.52
C SER A 387 -30.74 12.42 31.86
N ILE A 388 -31.57 12.16 30.83
CA ILE A 388 -31.52 10.90 30.07
C ILE A 388 -30.25 10.81 29.22
N ILE A 389 -29.87 11.89 28.54
CA ILE A 389 -28.64 11.97 27.75
C ILE A 389 -27.43 11.68 28.66
N ASP A 390 -27.33 12.37 29.81
CA ASP A 390 -26.24 12.20 30.78
C ASP A 390 -26.19 10.79 31.40
N SER A 391 -27.35 10.17 31.64
CA SER A 391 -27.43 8.83 32.24
C SER A 391 -27.05 7.69 31.28
N CYS A 392 -27.14 7.92 29.96
CA CYS A 392 -26.79 6.95 28.93
C CYS A 392 -25.31 7.03 28.52
N GLU A 393 -24.63 8.16 28.74
CA GLU A 393 -23.18 8.30 28.47
C GLU A 393 -22.30 7.47 29.42
N ALA A 394 -22.81 7.05 30.58
CA ALA A 394 -22.03 6.33 31.59
C ALA A 394 -21.71 4.86 31.24
N ASP A 395 -22.38 4.27 30.24
CA ASP A 395 -22.26 2.83 29.93
C ASP A 395 -21.60 2.52 28.56
N GLU A 396 -21.13 3.53 27.81
CA GLU A 396 -20.37 3.33 26.57
C GLU A 396 -18.96 3.96 26.62
N THR A 397 -18.17 3.65 27.65
CA THR A 397 -16.73 3.87 27.56
C THR A 397 -16.08 2.85 26.61
N ASN A 398 -16.01 3.17 25.31
CA ASN A 398 -14.75 3.16 24.56
C ASN A 398 -14.91 3.70 23.12
N SER A 399 -14.77 5.01 22.95
CA SER A 399 -13.79 5.59 22.03
C SER A 399 -13.75 7.10 22.24
N GLU A 400 -12.61 7.63 22.67
CA GLU A 400 -12.36 9.06 22.75
C GLU A 400 -12.67 9.74 21.40
N ASN A 401 -13.67 10.61 21.40
CA ASN A 401 -13.78 11.74 20.48
C ASN A 401 -14.58 12.84 21.18
N THR A 402 -13.90 13.59 22.03
CA THR A 402 -14.37 14.88 22.54
C THR A 402 -14.62 15.83 21.36
N VAL A 403 -15.89 16.04 21.02
CA VAL A 403 -16.33 17.19 20.23
C VAL A 403 -16.53 18.34 21.21
N VAL A 404 -15.60 19.29 21.19
CA VAL A 404 -15.74 20.56 21.89
C VAL A 404 -16.67 21.44 21.07
N TYR A 405 -17.85 21.76 21.58
CA TYR A 405 -18.68 22.84 21.06
C TYR A 405 -18.07 24.18 21.47
N PRO A 406 -17.81 25.13 20.56
CA PRO A 406 -17.46 26.49 20.95
C PRO A 406 -18.73 27.25 21.35
N ASP A 407 -18.69 27.86 22.53
CA ASP A 407 -19.70 28.79 23.03
C ASP A 407 -19.79 30.07 22.16
N CYS A 408 -21.03 30.58 22.07
CA CYS A 408 -21.49 31.90 21.60
C CYS A 408 -21.76 32.08 20.10
#